data_AF-A0A2K3DD77-F1
#
_entry.id   AF-A0A2K3DD77-F1
#
_cell.length_a   1.000
_cell.length_b   1.000
_cell.length_c   1.000
_cell.angle_alpha   90.00
_cell.angle_beta   90.00
_cell.angle_gamma   90.00
#
_symmetry.space_group_name_H-M   'P 1'
#
loop_
_entity.id
_entity.type
_entity.pdbx_description
1 polymer ?
#
loop_
_entity_poly.entity_id
_entity_poly.type
_entity_poly.pdbx_seq_one_letter_code
_entity_poly.pdbx_strand_id
1 'polypeptide(L)'
;MALLCLGAVSAARAGAKGSSSLWPALSSCQQKANSTAFRINSATTTALPGNTVCFGFSAVAAPAGNCGKASTLERVNIWASHANRTMINGYSIRTATTTTAVSGVWSKKGDSWDELTFSKLGWTADYVMANSPRICLTLDHDVTLDDICVGNGPCVVALYSVGAKNSKCCPVYKV
;
A
#
# COMPACT_ATOMS: atom_id res chain seq x y z
N MET A 1 49.60 32.41 36.26
CA MET A 1 48.56 33.29 35.68
C MET A 1 47.94 32.55 34.52
N ALA A 2 46.68 32.14 34.68
CA ALA A 2 45.91 31.36 33.73
C ALA A 2 45.33 32.25 32.61
N LEU A 3 44.98 31.64 31.48
CA LEU A 3 43.77 31.78 30.65
C LEU A 3 44.11 31.33 29.21
N LEU A 4 43.76 30.12 28.80
CA LEU A 4 42.49 29.74 28.15
C LEU A 4 42.27 30.44 26.79
N CYS A 5 42.74 29.80 25.71
CA CYS A 5 42.18 30.02 24.37
C CYS A 5 41.29 28.82 24.00
N LEU A 6 40.00 29.14 23.83
CA LEU A 6 38.92 28.25 23.41
C LEU A 6 38.95 27.98 21.90
N GLY A 7 38.53 26.76 21.53
CA GLY A 7 37.75 26.46 20.30
C GLY A 7 38.55 26.38 18.99
N ALA A 8 38.26 25.50 18.03
CA ALA A 8 37.12 24.62 17.83
C ALA A 8 37.60 23.33 17.16
N VAL A 9 37.26 22.18 17.75
CA VAL A 9 37.42 20.89 17.09
C VAL A 9 36.29 20.79 16.06
N SER A 10 36.63 20.90 14.78
CA SER A 10 35.70 20.59 13.69
C SER A 10 35.46 19.09 13.62
N ALA A 11 34.67 18.56 14.56
CA ALA A 11 34.05 17.26 14.41
C ALA A 11 32.89 17.43 13.42
N ALA A 12 33.19 17.33 12.13
CA ALA A 12 32.17 17.06 11.12
C ALA A 12 31.59 15.66 11.41
N ARG A 13 30.60 15.62 12.31
CA ARG A 13 29.74 14.46 12.49
C ARG A 13 29.12 14.19 11.13
N ALA A 14 29.41 13.01 10.60
CA ALA A 14 28.69 12.43 9.48
C ALA A 14 27.21 12.74 9.66
N GLY A 15 26.67 13.55 8.75
CA GLY A 15 25.25 13.84 8.72
C GLY A 15 24.52 12.51 8.73
N ALA A 16 23.78 12.27 9.80
CA ALA A 16 22.79 11.22 9.84
C ALA A 16 21.89 11.46 8.63
N LYS A 17 22.09 10.67 7.56
CA LYS A 17 21.16 10.59 6.45
C LYS A 17 19.82 10.30 7.11
N GLY A 18 18.90 11.26 6.94
CA GLY A 18 17.58 11.23 7.53
C GLY A 18 17.01 9.84 7.46
N SER A 19 16.66 9.33 8.63
CA SER A 19 15.96 8.09 8.85
C SER A 19 14.71 8.04 7.96
N SER A 20 14.83 7.44 6.78
CA SER A 20 13.71 6.92 5.99
C SER A 20 13.18 5.63 6.63
N SER A 21 12.92 5.66 7.94
CA SER A 21 12.27 4.59 8.65
C SER A 21 11.01 5.14 9.27
N LEU A 22 9.88 4.84 8.65
CA LEU A 22 8.63 4.79 9.39
C LEU A 22 7.71 3.64 8.96
N TRP A 23 8.07 2.80 7.98
CA TRP A 23 7.14 1.78 7.50
C TRP A 23 7.86 0.47 7.20
N PRO A 24 7.42 -0.66 7.78
CA PRO A 24 8.05 -1.95 7.51
C PRO A 24 8.04 -2.21 6.01
N ALA A 25 9.22 -2.45 5.44
CA ALA A 25 9.31 -3.03 4.10
C ALA A 25 8.51 -4.35 4.11
N LEU A 26 7.87 -4.70 2.99
CA LEU A 26 7.15 -5.98 2.87
C LEU A 26 8.03 -7.18 3.24
N SER A 27 9.36 -7.05 3.12
CA SER A 27 10.35 -8.04 3.57
C SER A 27 10.34 -8.32 5.08
N SER A 28 9.83 -7.40 5.90
CA SER A 28 9.71 -7.55 7.37
C SER A 28 8.33 -8.05 7.81
N CYS A 29 7.53 -8.55 6.86
CA CYS A 29 6.15 -8.90 7.05
C CYS A 29 5.87 -10.32 6.55
N GLN A 30 4.94 -11.04 7.19
CA GLN A 30 4.53 -12.37 6.75
C GLN A 30 3.73 -12.28 5.44
N GLN A 31 4.34 -12.68 4.32
CA GLN A 31 3.73 -12.59 2.99
C GLN A 31 2.88 -13.79 2.57
N LYS A 32 2.65 -14.74 3.47
CA LYS A 32 1.86 -15.94 3.18
C LYS A 32 0.47 -15.53 2.68
N ALA A 33 0.13 -15.88 1.44
CA ALA A 33 -1.20 -15.66 0.89
C ALA A 33 -2.28 -16.28 1.78
N ASN A 34 -3.46 -15.67 1.83
CA ASN A 34 -4.59 -16.14 2.62
C ASN A 34 -4.33 -16.27 4.13
N SER A 35 -3.32 -15.57 4.67
CA SER A 35 -2.96 -15.61 6.10
C SER A 35 -3.81 -14.70 6.99
N THR A 36 -4.63 -13.82 6.41
CA THR A 36 -5.60 -12.97 7.10
C THR A 36 -7.02 -13.26 6.60
N ALA A 37 -8.05 -12.58 7.13
CA ALA A 37 -9.41 -12.63 6.61
C ALA A 37 -9.60 -11.85 5.29
N PHE A 38 -8.72 -10.88 5.01
CA PHE A 38 -8.88 -9.92 3.91
C PHE A 38 -8.38 -10.47 2.57
N ARG A 39 -9.13 -10.20 1.51
CA ARG A 39 -8.85 -10.61 0.13
C ARG A 39 -8.98 -9.42 -0.80
N ILE A 40 -8.28 -9.53 -1.92
CA ILE A 40 -8.46 -8.69 -3.09
C ILE A 40 -9.03 -9.56 -4.20
N ASN A 41 -9.98 -9.02 -4.94
CA ASN A 41 -10.62 -9.72 -6.05
C ASN A 41 -9.66 -9.74 -7.25
N SER A 42 -9.59 -10.87 -7.94
CA SER A 42 -8.71 -11.06 -9.11
C SER A 42 -9.18 -10.33 -10.36
N ALA A 43 -10.44 -9.91 -10.41
CA ALA A 43 -10.94 -9.08 -11.50
C ALA A 43 -10.95 -7.62 -11.06
N THR A 44 -10.26 -6.77 -11.82
CA THR A 44 -10.46 -5.33 -11.76
C THR A 44 -11.65 -4.95 -12.64
N THR A 45 -12.40 -3.92 -12.24
CA THR A 45 -13.55 -3.46 -13.02
C THR A 45 -13.22 -2.15 -13.72
N THR A 46 -13.35 -2.13 -15.04
CA THR A 46 -13.26 -0.97 -15.94
C THR A 46 -14.67 -0.62 -16.44
N ALA A 47 -15.46 0.07 -15.62
CA ALA A 47 -16.86 0.35 -15.99
C ALA A 47 -17.33 1.73 -15.51
N LEU A 48 -16.47 2.74 -15.63
CA LEU A 48 -16.70 4.06 -15.04
C LEU A 48 -16.23 5.16 -16.01
N PRO A 49 -16.88 6.34 -16.01
CA PRO A 49 -16.41 7.47 -16.81
C PRO A 49 -14.97 7.85 -16.43
N GLY A 50 -14.13 8.14 -17.42
CA GLY A 50 -12.74 8.60 -17.22
C GLY A 50 -11.75 7.51 -16.85
N ASN A 51 -11.56 6.50 -17.71
CA ASN A 51 -10.53 5.44 -17.62
C ASN A 51 -10.18 5.01 -16.18
N THR A 52 -11.20 4.68 -15.39
CA THR A 52 -11.04 4.39 -13.96
C THR A 52 -11.07 2.88 -13.72
N VAL A 53 -10.01 2.39 -13.08
CA VAL A 53 -9.80 0.98 -12.75
C VAL A 53 -9.94 0.79 -11.25
N CYS A 54 -10.72 -0.20 -10.81
CA CYS A 54 -10.98 -0.45 -9.40
C CYS A 54 -10.52 -1.83 -8.94
N PHE A 55 -9.77 -1.86 -7.84
CA PHE A 55 -9.42 -3.04 -7.08
C PHE A 55 -10.51 -3.31 -6.03
N GLY A 56 -11.23 -4.42 -6.18
CA GLY A 56 -12.26 -4.81 -5.23
C GLY A 56 -11.70 -5.62 -4.06
N PHE A 57 -12.26 -5.39 -2.86
CA PHE A 57 -11.87 -6.13 -1.66
C PHE A 57 -13.02 -6.97 -1.13
N SER A 58 -12.66 -8.12 -0.57
CA SER A 58 -13.59 -9.04 0.09
C SER A 58 -12.98 -9.54 1.39
N ALA A 59 -13.80 -10.15 2.25
CA ALA A 59 -13.32 -10.81 3.46
C ALA A 59 -13.96 -12.18 3.57
N VAL A 60 -13.23 -13.10 4.18
CA VAL A 60 -13.63 -14.49 4.43
C VAL A 60 -13.42 -14.83 5.90
N ALA A 61 -13.86 -16.02 6.31
CA ALA A 61 -13.57 -16.53 7.65
C ALA A 61 -12.07 -16.47 7.95
N ALA A 62 -11.74 -15.95 9.12
CA ALA A 62 -10.36 -15.79 9.57
C ALA A 62 -9.62 -17.15 9.59
N PRO A 63 -8.45 -17.28 8.95
CA PRO A 63 -7.65 -18.50 9.01
C PRO A 63 -7.06 -18.70 10.41
N ALA A 64 -6.46 -19.86 10.66
CA ALA A 64 -5.73 -20.11 11.90
C ALA A 64 -4.38 -19.36 11.97
N GLY A 65 -3.85 -19.18 13.18
CA GLY A 65 -2.54 -18.58 13.44
C GLY A 65 -2.58 -17.08 13.77
N ASN A 66 -1.41 -16.48 14.02
CA ASN A 66 -1.32 -15.09 14.49
C ASN A 66 -1.91 -14.09 13.49
N CYS A 67 -1.61 -14.25 12.21
CA CYS A 67 -2.17 -13.39 11.16
C CYS A 67 -3.67 -13.59 10.93
N GLY A 68 -4.19 -14.76 11.28
CA GLY A 68 -5.63 -15.01 11.31
C GLY A 68 -6.37 -14.15 12.34
N LYS A 69 -5.68 -13.63 13.35
CA LYS A 69 -6.24 -12.73 14.35
C LYS A 69 -6.18 -11.26 13.97
N ALA A 70 -5.79 -10.95 12.73
CA ALA A 70 -5.89 -9.59 12.21
C ALA A 70 -7.36 -9.14 12.14
N SER A 71 -7.71 -8.09 12.88
CA SER A 71 -9.08 -7.57 12.95
C SER A 71 -9.35 -6.47 11.91
N THR A 72 -8.31 -5.79 11.44
CA THR A 72 -8.42 -4.64 10.54
C THR A 72 -7.43 -4.72 9.38
N LEU A 73 -7.86 -4.34 8.19
CA LEU A 73 -7.00 -3.99 7.07
C LEU A 73 -6.62 -2.52 7.24
N GLU A 74 -5.34 -2.28 7.50
CA GLU A 74 -4.85 -0.92 7.77
C GLU A 74 -4.32 -0.24 6.51
N ARG A 75 -3.86 -1.05 5.55
CA ARG A 75 -3.18 -0.55 4.35
C ARG A 75 -3.26 -1.50 3.17
N VAL A 76 -3.26 -0.91 1.99
CA VAL A 76 -3.05 -1.59 0.70
C VAL A 76 -1.83 -0.98 0.02
N ASN A 77 -0.98 -1.84 -0.52
CA ASN A 77 0.21 -1.47 -1.28
C ASN A 77 0.12 -2.06 -2.69
N ILE A 78 0.24 -1.22 -3.71
CA ILE A 78 0.27 -1.62 -5.12
C ILE A 78 1.68 -1.40 -5.63
N TRP A 79 2.29 -2.42 -6.23
CA TRP A 79 3.56 -2.25 -6.94
C TRP A 79 3.27 -1.68 -8.32
N ALA A 80 3.84 -0.51 -8.60
CA ALA A 80 3.57 0.22 -9.82
C ALA A 80 4.86 0.75 -10.46
N SER A 81 4.82 0.92 -11.78
CA SER A 81 5.88 1.50 -12.58
C SER A 81 6.22 2.91 -12.10
N HIS A 82 7.51 3.15 -11.83
CA HIS A 82 7.99 4.48 -11.45
C HIS A 82 7.75 5.50 -12.57
N ALA A 83 7.95 5.09 -13.83
CA ALA A 83 7.82 5.95 -15.01
C ALA A 83 6.38 6.43 -15.23
N ASN A 84 5.39 5.60 -14.89
CA ASN A 84 3.99 5.87 -15.18
C ASN A 84 3.21 6.43 -13.98
N ARG A 85 3.88 6.83 -12.89
CA ARG A 85 3.23 7.39 -11.69
C ARG A 85 2.38 8.62 -11.97
N THR A 86 2.79 9.44 -12.94
CA THR A 86 2.10 10.68 -13.33
C THR A 86 0.88 10.44 -14.19
N MET A 87 0.71 9.21 -14.67
CA MET A 87 -0.43 8.79 -15.48
C MET A 87 -1.65 8.40 -14.64
N ILE A 88 -1.56 8.53 -13.31
CA ILE A 88 -2.69 8.36 -12.40
C ILE A 88 -3.18 9.74 -11.97
N ASN A 89 -4.31 10.15 -12.54
CA ASN A 89 -4.91 11.47 -12.37
C ASN A 89 -5.74 11.60 -11.08
N GLY A 90 -6.11 10.49 -10.46
CA GLY A 90 -6.91 10.53 -9.24
C GLY A 90 -6.98 9.20 -8.50
N TYR A 91 -7.32 9.29 -7.22
CA TYR A 91 -7.55 8.14 -6.36
C TYR A 91 -8.87 8.30 -5.62
N SER A 92 -9.65 7.21 -5.54
CA SER A 92 -10.86 7.20 -4.74
C SER A 92 -11.08 5.85 -4.06
N ILE A 93 -11.75 5.89 -2.91
CA ILE A 93 -12.37 4.72 -2.31
C ILE A 93 -13.85 4.75 -2.67
N ARG A 94 -14.37 3.63 -3.16
CA ARG A 94 -15.77 3.51 -3.58
C ARG A 94 -16.43 2.33 -2.89
N THR A 95 -17.68 2.55 -2.49
CA THR A 95 -18.60 1.48 -2.04
C THR A 95 -19.81 1.49 -2.96
N ALA A 96 -20.85 0.72 -2.64
CA ALA A 96 -22.12 0.78 -3.34
C ALA A 96 -22.80 2.17 -3.24
N THR A 97 -22.57 2.90 -2.15
CA THR A 97 -23.30 4.13 -1.82
C THR A 97 -22.44 5.39 -1.77
N THR A 98 -21.11 5.24 -1.64
CA THR A 98 -20.20 6.37 -1.44
C THR A 98 -19.03 6.33 -2.42
N THR A 99 -18.53 7.52 -2.75
CA THR A 99 -17.26 7.72 -3.45
C THR A 99 -16.51 8.83 -2.73
N THR A 100 -15.33 8.51 -2.21
CA THR A 100 -14.51 9.43 -1.43
C THR A 100 -13.16 9.56 -2.11
N ALA A 101 -12.77 10.79 -2.46
CA ALA A 101 -11.43 11.07 -2.95
C ALA A 101 -10.41 10.80 -1.84
N VAL A 102 -9.30 10.15 -2.18
CA VAL A 102 -8.21 9.86 -1.25
C VAL A 102 -6.86 10.21 -1.86
N SER A 103 -5.82 10.16 -1.05
CA SER A 103 -4.44 10.31 -1.53
C SER A 103 -3.69 9.00 -1.40
N GLY A 104 -2.97 8.61 -2.45
CA GLY A 104 -1.97 7.57 -2.39
C GLY A 104 -0.59 8.13 -2.04
N VAL A 105 0.19 7.39 -1.25
CA VAL A 105 1.57 7.75 -0.92
C VAL A 105 2.52 6.88 -1.74
N TRP A 106 3.37 7.53 -2.53
CA TRP A 106 4.40 6.86 -3.33
C TRP A 106 5.68 6.70 -2.52
N SER A 107 6.22 5.48 -2.52
CA SER A 107 7.52 5.18 -1.92
C SER A 107 8.42 4.53 -2.95
N LYS A 108 9.59 5.13 -3.22
CA LYS A 108 10.58 4.53 -4.13
C LYS A 108 11.14 3.24 -3.55
N LYS A 109 11.14 2.16 -4.33
CA LYS A 109 11.63 0.84 -3.88
C LYS A 109 12.73 0.27 -4.76
N GLY A 110 12.75 0.60 -6.05
CA GLY A 110 13.81 0.25 -6.98
C GLY A 110 13.98 1.31 -8.05
N ASP A 111 14.68 0.96 -9.13
CA ASP A 111 14.91 1.87 -10.26
C ASP A 111 13.73 1.90 -11.24
N SER A 112 12.99 0.80 -11.37
CA SER A 112 11.87 0.67 -12.31
C SER A 112 10.48 0.63 -11.64
N TRP A 113 10.43 0.51 -10.31
CA TRP A 113 9.17 0.36 -9.59
C TRP A 113 9.13 1.08 -8.24
N ASP A 114 7.93 1.53 -7.92
CA ASP A 114 7.55 2.17 -6.67
C ASP A 114 6.39 1.41 -6.01
N GLU A 115 6.15 1.74 -4.75
CA GLU A 115 5.01 1.26 -3.98
C GLU A 115 4.00 2.39 -3.79
N LEU A 116 2.82 2.26 -4.40
CA LEU A 116 1.66 3.14 -4.18
C LEU A 116 0.89 2.63 -2.96
N THR A 117 0.79 3.46 -1.93
CA THR A 117 0.27 3.07 -0.62
C THR A 117 -1.00 3.81 -0.26
N PHE A 118 -2.06 3.07 0.07
CA PHE A 118 -3.27 3.58 0.69
C PHE A 118 -3.26 3.17 2.16
N SER A 119 -3.22 4.13 3.07
CA SER A 119 -3.07 3.90 4.52
C SER A 119 -4.27 4.42 5.29
N LYS A 120 -4.32 4.09 6.60
CA LYS A 120 -5.39 4.50 7.51
C LYS A 120 -6.78 4.02 7.04
N LEU A 121 -6.83 2.85 6.41
CA LEU A 121 -8.09 2.27 5.93
C LEU A 121 -8.98 1.86 7.11
N GLY A 122 -8.43 1.15 8.09
CA GLY A 122 -9.15 0.73 9.29
C GLY A 122 -10.33 -0.20 9.01
N TRP A 123 -10.32 -0.90 7.87
CA TRP A 123 -11.46 -1.72 7.44
C TRP A 123 -11.53 -3.02 8.23
N THR A 124 -12.62 -3.24 8.95
CA THR A 124 -12.90 -4.53 9.60
C THR A 124 -13.41 -5.54 8.56
N ALA A 125 -13.35 -6.83 8.87
CA ALA A 125 -13.91 -7.86 7.99
C ALA A 125 -15.41 -7.61 7.72
N ASP A 126 -16.18 -7.25 8.75
CA ASP A 126 -17.60 -6.92 8.63
C ASP A 126 -17.85 -5.73 7.71
N TYR A 127 -17.03 -4.67 7.83
CA TYR A 127 -17.11 -3.53 6.93
C TYR A 127 -16.88 -3.95 5.48
N VAL A 128 -15.84 -4.77 5.22
CA VAL A 128 -15.51 -5.24 3.87
C VAL A 128 -16.63 -6.10 3.29
N MET A 129 -17.21 -7.02 4.07
CA MET A 129 -18.33 -7.85 3.63
C MET A 129 -19.58 -7.03 3.33
N ALA A 130 -19.93 -6.06 4.19
CA ALA A 130 -21.15 -5.27 4.05
C ALA A 130 -21.06 -4.22 2.92
N ASN A 131 -19.88 -3.63 2.70
CA ASN A 131 -19.74 -2.47 1.81
C ASN A 131 -19.04 -2.80 0.49
N SER A 132 -18.40 -3.97 0.37
CA SER A 132 -17.61 -4.36 -0.80
C SER A 132 -16.71 -3.23 -1.32
N PRO A 133 -15.86 -2.64 -0.45
CA PRO A 133 -15.12 -1.44 -0.79
C PRO A 133 -14.15 -1.72 -1.95
N ARG A 134 -13.88 -0.67 -2.72
CA ARG A 134 -12.95 -0.68 -3.85
C ARG A 134 -11.98 0.49 -3.73
N ILE A 135 -10.73 0.28 -4.10
CA ILE A 135 -9.76 1.36 -4.33
C ILE A 135 -9.68 1.55 -5.84
N CYS A 136 -9.95 2.76 -6.30
CA CYS A 136 -10.01 3.09 -7.71
C CYS A 136 -8.93 4.09 -8.09
N LEU A 137 -8.28 3.82 -9.21
CA LEU A 137 -7.29 4.68 -9.86
C LEU A 137 -7.94 5.25 -11.12
N THR A 138 -7.95 6.57 -11.26
CA THR A 138 -8.34 7.24 -12.50
C THR A 138 -7.07 7.42 -13.32
N LEU A 139 -7.00 6.74 -14.46
CA LEU A 139 -5.84 6.77 -15.34
C LEU A 139 -6.01 7.84 -16.42
N ASP A 140 -4.90 8.26 -17.01
CA ASP A 140 -4.92 9.08 -18.22
C ASP A 140 -5.52 8.30 -19.41
N HIS A 141 -6.05 9.00 -20.42
CA HIS A 141 -6.94 8.44 -21.44
C HIS A 141 -6.34 7.27 -22.26
N ASP A 142 -5.01 7.24 -22.42
CA ASP A 142 -4.31 6.22 -23.22
C ASP A 142 -3.54 5.19 -22.38
N VAL A 143 -3.74 5.20 -21.06
CA VAL A 143 -2.95 4.40 -20.12
C VAL A 143 -3.79 3.26 -19.56
N THR A 144 -3.27 2.04 -19.66
CA THR A 144 -3.93 0.85 -19.13
C THR A 144 -3.42 0.51 -17.74
N LEU A 145 -4.13 -0.38 -17.04
CA LEU A 145 -3.64 -0.90 -15.77
C LEU A 145 -2.29 -1.63 -15.93
N ASP A 146 -2.08 -2.30 -17.06
CA ASP A 146 -0.83 -3.03 -17.34
C ASP A 146 0.37 -2.08 -17.46
N ASP A 147 0.17 -0.85 -17.97
CA ASP A 147 1.20 0.18 -18.01
C ASP A 147 1.55 0.68 -16.60
N ILE A 148 0.57 0.71 -15.70
CA ILE A 148 0.78 1.11 -14.31
C ILE A 148 1.49 0.00 -13.53
N CYS A 149 1.19 -1.26 -13.80
CA CYS A 149 1.70 -2.38 -13.02
C CYS A 149 3.12 -2.81 -13.43
N VAL A 150 3.85 -3.40 -12.50
CA VAL A 150 5.27 -3.72 -12.72
C VAL A 150 5.41 -4.89 -13.67
N GLY A 151 5.84 -4.59 -14.90
CA GLY A 151 6.20 -5.56 -15.93
C GLY A 151 4.98 -6.25 -16.55
N ASN A 152 4.44 -5.67 -17.63
CA ASN A 152 3.43 -6.19 -18.58
C ASN A 152 2.67 -7.46 -18.14
N GLY A 153 1.99 -7.38 -16.99
CA GLY A 153 1.49 -8.55 -16.28
C GLY A 153 0.68 -8.15 -15.05
N PRO A 154 0.16 -9.13 -14.28
CA PRO A 154 -0.78 -8.84 -13.21
C PRO A 154 -0.16 -7.95 -12.14
N CYS A 155 -0.97 -7.03 -11.64
CA CYS A 155 -0.58 -6.11 -10.59
C CYS A 155 -0.28 -6.88 -9.32
N VAL A 156 0.82 -6.53 -8.67
CA VAL A 156 1.15 -7.10 -7.36
C VAL A 156 0.60 -6.17 -6.28
N VAL A 157 -0.27 -6.73 -5.44
CA VAL A 157 -0.92 -5.99 -4.36
C VAL A 157 -0.71 -6.71 -3.03
N ALA A 158 -0.25 -5.97 -2.01
CA ALA A 158 -0.11 -6.47 -0.65
C ALA A 158 -1.14 -5.82 0.27
N LEU A 159 -1.72 -6.63 1.16
CA LEU A 159 -2.71 -6.19 2.15
C LEU A 159 -2.08 -6.22 3.54
N TYR A 160 -1.89 -5.07 4.18
CA TYR A 160 -1.23 -5.01 5.49
C TYR A 160 -2.25 -4.95 6.64
N SER A 161 -2.04 -5.85 7.60
CA SER A 161 -2.75 -5.90 8.88
C SER A 161 -1.81 -6.27 10.01
N VAL A 162 -2.23 -5.96 11.24
CA VAL A 162 -1.56 -6.42 12.47
C VAL A 162 -2.34 -7.60 13.07
N GLY A 163 -1.68 -8.76 13.17
CA GLY A 163 -2.21 -9.96 13.80
C GLY A 163 -1.91 -10.03 15.30
N ALA A 164 -2.17 -11.18 15.91
CA ALA A 164 -1.85 -11.42 17.32
C ALA A 164 -0.36 -11.20 17.61
N LYS A 165 -0.06 -10.73 18.84
CA LYS A 165 1.30 -10.42 19.30
C LYS A 165 2.04 -9.43 18.39
N ASN A 166 1.31 -8.49 17.77
CA ASN A 166 1.84 -7.50 16.84
C ASN A 166 2.53 -8.10 15.60
N SER A 167 2.08 -9.29 15.19
CA SER A 167 2.61 -9.93 13.97
C SER A 167 2.23 -9.08 12.75
N LYS A 168 3.23 -8.68 11.96
CA LYS A 168 2.99 -7.93 10.71
C LYS A 168 2.59 -8.91 9.61
N CYS A 169 1.40 -8.76 9.05
CA CYS A 169 0.80 -9.68 8.09
C CYS A 169 0.55 -8.96 6.77
N CYS A 170 1.16 -9.43 5.69
CA CYS A 170 1.14 -8.79 4.38
C CYS A 170 0.91 -9.80 3.26
N PRO A 171 -0.19 -10.58 3.26
CA PRO A 171 -0.49 -11.45 2.13
C PRO A 171 -0.40 -10.66 0.81
N VAL A 172 0.33 -11.23 -0.13
CA VAL A 172 0.58 -10.66 -1.47
C VAL A 172 -0.25 -11.41 -2.48
N TYR A 173 -0.85 -10.67 -3.40
CA TYR A 173 -1.73 -11.17 -4.45
C TYR A 173 -1.29 -10.64 -5.80
N LYS A 174 -1.49 -11.44 -6.85
CA LYS A 174 -1.40 -11.04 -8.25
C LYS A 174 -2.83 -10.89 -8.77
N VAL A 175 -3.18 -9.71 -9.26
CA VAL A 175 -4.53 -9.36 -9.73
C VAL A 175 -4.50 -8.79 -11.14
#